data_AF-X1C3V8-F1
#
_entry.id   AF-X1C3V8-F1
#
_cell.length_a   1.000
_cell.length_b   1.000
_cell.length_c   1.000
_cell.angle_alpha   90.00
_cell.angle_beta   90.00
_cell.angle_gamma   90.00
#
_symmetry.space_group_name_H-M   'P 1'
#
loop_
_entity.id
_entity.type
_entity.pdbx_description
1 polymer ?
#
loop_
_entity_poly.entity_id
_entity_poly.type
_entity_poly.pdbx_seq_one_letter_code
_entity_poly.pdbx_strand_id
1 'polypeptide(L)'
;RENNLIFKLNHNISSGIWKSLKGNKKGMHWESLVGYTVDDLKKHLESTMPKGYTWNDYLIGKLHIDHRIPISIFNITKIKSKGFKAAWSLNNLQLLPASENLEKSNKLFC
;
A
#
# COMPACT_ATOMS: atom_id res chain seq x y z
N ARG A 1 -17.63 -4.05 11.88
CA ARG A 1 -16.67 -4.84 11.05
C ARG A 1 -15.94 -3.96 10.03
N GLU A 2 -16.58 -2.96 9.43
CA GLU A 2 -15.93 -1.98 8.52
C GLU A 2 -14.88 -1.09 9.20
N ASN A 3 -15.15 -0.62 10.43
CA ASN A 3 -14.20 0.22 11.18
C ASN A 3 -12.82 -0.43 11.34
N ASN A 4 -12.75 -1.75 11.54
CA ASN A 4 -11.48 -2.48 11.68
C ASN A 4 -10.71 -2.55 10.36
N LEU A 5 -11.42 -2.67 9.23
CA LEU A 5 -10.79 -2.70 7.91
C LEU A 5 -10.19 -1.34 7.57
N ILE A 6 -10.99 -0.28 7.68
CA ILE A 6 -10.55 1.10 7.43
C ILE A 6 -9.40 1.48 8.36
N PHE A 7 -9.49 1.11 9.65
CA PHE A 7 -8.40 1.30 10.60
C PHE A 7 -7.12 0.58 10.17
N LYS A 8 -7.20 -0.69 9.76
CA LYS A 8 -6.04 -1.47 9.32
C LYS A 8 -5.43 -0.91 8.02
N LEU A 9 -6.25 -0.50 7.05
CA LEU A 9 -5.79 0.16 5.83
C LEU A 9 -5.04 1.46 6.13
N ASN A 10 -5.65 2.35 6.92
CA ASN A 10 -5.04 3.61 7.36
C ASN A 10 -3.72 3.38 8.08
N HIS A 11 -3.69 2.42 9.02
CA HIS A 11 -2.49 2.08 9.77
C HIS A 11 -1.37 1.59 8.84
N ASN A 12 -1.67 0.65 7.94
CA ASN A 12 -0.68 0.05 7.05
C ASN A 12 -0.10 1.07 6.05
N ILE A 13 -0.94 1.91 5.44
CA ILE A 13 -0.49 2.95 4.51
C ILE A 13 0.31 4.02 5.24
N SER A 14 -0.20 4.52 6.37
CA SER A 14 0.50 5.54 7.17
C SER A 14 1.89 5.07 7.61
N SER A 15 1.97 3.83 8.11
CA SER A 15 3.22 3.19 8.54
C SER A 15 4.17 2.97 7.36
N GLY A 16 3.67 2.47 6.23
CA GLY A 16 4.46 2.26 5.03
C GLY A 16 5.03 3.57 4.46
N ILE A 17 4.22 4.63 4.38
CA ILE A 17 4.68 5.95 3.94
C ILE A 17 5.74 6.50 4.89
N TRP A 18 5.53 6.40 6.21
CA TRP A 18 6.52 6.83 7.20
C TRP A 18 7.87 6.13 7.00
N LYS A 19 7.86 4.81 6.75
CA LYS A 19 9.07 4.04 6.43
C LYS A 19 9.73 4.52 5.13
N SER A 20 8.94 4.73 4.07
CA SER A 20 9.45 5.21 2.77
C SER A 20 10.10 6.59 2.85
N LEU A 21 9.62 7.45 3.77
CA LEU A 21 10.16 8.79 4.03
C LEU A 21 11.27 8.80 5.08
N LYS A 22 11.70 7.62 5.57
CA LYS A 22 12.72 7.47 6.63
C LYS A 22 12.40 8.31 7.88
N GLY A 23 11.13 8.32 8.28
CA GLY A 23 10.64 9.07 9.43
C GLY A 23 10.25 10.53 9.17
N ASN A 24 10.52 11.06 7.97
CA ASN A 24 10.24 12.47 7.63
C ASN A 24 8.79 12.75 7.20
N LYS A 25 7.82 11.98 7.73
CA LYS A 25 6.38 12.22 7.49
C LYS A 25 5.86 13.48 8.20
N LYS A 26 6.58 13.97 9.22
CA LYS A 26 6.28 15.20 9.98
C LYS A 26 4.84 15.25 10.53
N GLY A 27 4.29 14.12 10.95
CA GLY A 27 2.92 14.03 11.48
C GLY A 27 1.80 14.24 10.46
N MET A 28 2.11 14.40 9.16
CA MET A 28 1.10 14.67 8.15
C MET A 28 0.14 13.49 7.95
N HIS A 29 -1.13 13.79 7.68
CA HIS A 29 -2.12 12.80 7.29
C HIS A 29 -1.75 12.19 5.94
N TRP A 30 -1.83 10.86 5.80
CA TRP A 30 -1.27 10.19 4.64
C TRP A 30 -2.01 10.55 3.34
N GLU A 31 -3.34 10.73 3.39
CA GLU A 31 -4.17 11.13 2.24
C GLU A 31 -3.71 12.46 1.65
N SER A 32 -3.26 13.41 2.49
CA SER A 32 -2.72 14.69 2.05
C SER A 32 -1.39 14.58 1.28
N LEU A 33 -0.70 13.45 1.40
CA LEU A 33 0.59 13.20 0.74
C LEU A 33 0.41 12.57 -0.63
N VAL A 34 -0.60 11.70 -0.78
CA VAL A 34 -0.82 10.88 -1.99
C VAL A 34 -1.94 11.42 -2.87
N GLY A 35 -2.88 12.19 -2.33
CA GLY A 35 -3.94 12.84 -3.08
C GLY A 35 -5.15 11.96 -3.41
N TYR A 36 -5.36 10.88 -2.67
CA TYR A 36 -6.57 10.04 -2.72
C TYR A 36 -7.00 9.65 -1.29
N THR A 37 -8.24 9.21 -1.14
CA THR A 37 -8.84 8.86 0.16
C THR A 37 -8.70 7.37 0.49
N VAL A 38 -8.95 6.99 1.73
CA VAL A 38 -9.04 5.57 2.13
C VAL A 38 -10.13 4.82 1.35
N ASP A 39 -11.20 5.50 0.95
CA ASP A 39 -12.28 4.89 0.17
C ASP A 39 -11.86 4.62 -1.27
N ASP A 40 -11.12 5.55 -1.89
CA ASP A 40 -10.52 5.34 -3.22
C ASP A 40 -9.55 4.15 -3.18
N LEU A 41 -8.73 4.07 -2.13
CA LEU A 41 -7.82 2.96 -1.92
C LEU A 41 -8.57 1.64 -1.76
N LYS A 42 -9.59 1.60 -0.91
CA LYS A 42 -10.40 0.39 -0.67
C LYS A 42 -11.01 -0.09 -1.99
N LYS A 43 -11.63 0.82 -2.75
CA LYS A 43 -12.26 0.52 -4.04
C LYS A 43 -11.24 -0.01 -5.06
N HIS A 44 -10.07 0.60 -5.13
CA HIS A 44 -8.99 0.14 -6.00
C HIS A 44 -8.49 -1.25 -5.60
N LEU A 45 -8.17 -1.45 -4.31
CA LEU A 45 -7.68 -2.72 -3.80
C LEU A 45 -8.69 -3.86 -3.99
N GLU A 46 -9.98 -3.57 -3.83
CA GLU A 46 -11.07 -4.51 -4.12
C GLU A 46 -11.06 -4.98 -5.58
N SER A 47 -10.78 -4.08 -6.53
CA SER A 47 -10.64 -4.44 -7.94
C SER A 47 -9.40 -5.30 -8.26
N THR A 48 -8.36 -5.20 -7.42
CA THR A 48 -7.12 -6.00 -7.55
C THR A 48 -7.16 -7.29 -6.72
N MET A 49 -8.23 -7.53 -5.96
CA MET A 49 -8.29 -8.65 -5.03
C MET A 49 -8.23 -9.98 -5.79
N PRO A 50 -7.32 -10.91 -5.43
CA PRO A 50 -7.23 -12.21 -6.10
C PRO A 50 -8.52 -13.02 -5.94
N LYS A 51 -8.87 -13.80 -6.97
CA LYS A 51 -10.08 -14.63 -6.97
C LYS A 51 -10.07 -15.60 -5.79
N GLY A 52 -11.17 -15.66 -5.05
CA GLY A 52 -11.33 -16.56 -3.91
C GLY A 52 -10.86 -16.00 -2.57
N TYR A 53 -10.36 -14.76 -2.53
CA TYR A 53 -10.03 -14.06 -1.30
C TYR A 53 -11.09 -13.05 -0.91
N THR A 54 -11.08 -12.68 0.37
CA THR A 54 -11.98 -11.68 0.95
C THR A 54 -11.22 -10.66 1.79
N TRP A 55 -11.88 -9.56 2.17
CA TRP A 55 -11.33 -8.63 3.16
C TRP A 55 -11.05 -9.28 4.53
N ASN A 56 -11.71 -10.38 4.87
CA ASN A 56 -11.39 -11.13 6.09
C ASN A 56 -10.01 -11.77 6.01
N ASP A 57 -9.62 -12.28 4.83
CA ASP A 57 -8.28 -12.82 4.57
C ASP A 57 -7.21 -11.74 4.72
N TYR A 58 -7.49 -10.51 4.32
CA TYR A 58 -6.63 -9.36 4.61
C TYR A 58 -6.55 -9.06 6.12
N LEU A 59 -7.67 -9.09 6.84
CA LEU A 59 -7.69 -8.82 8.28
C LEU A 59 -6.89 -9.84 9.09
N ILE A 60 -6.90 -11.12 8.71
CA ILE A 60 -6.12 -12.19 9.35
C ILE A 60 -4.67 -12.29 8.82
N GLY A 61 -4.30 -11.52 7.80
CA GLY A 61 -2.92 -11.44 7.29
C GLY A 61 -2.58 -12.41 6.15
N LYS A 62 -3.57 -13.03 5.50
CA LYS A 62 -3.36 -13.84 4.29
C LYS A 62 -3.19 -13.00 3.03
N LEU A 63 -3.71 -11.77 3.01
CA LEU A 63 -3.47 -10.80 1.95
C LEU A 63 -2.63 -9.64 2.48
N HIS A 64 -1.67 -9.19 1.68
CA HIS A 64 -0.86 -8.00 1.93
C HIS A 64 -1.08 -6.96 0.84
N ILE A 65 -0.89 -5.68 1.21
CA ILE A 65 -0.81 -4.59 0.22
C ILE A 65 0.61 -4.61 -0.34
N ASP A 66 0.73 -4.90 -1.62
CA ASP A 66 1.97 -4.97 -2.37
C ASP A 66 2.12 -3.77 -3.31
N HIS A 67 3.37 -3.45 -3.64
CA HIS A 67 3.70 -2.52 -4.71
C HIS A 67 4.01 -3.32 -5.99
N ARG A 68 3.21 -3.13 -7.05
CA ARG A 68 3.41 -3.76 -8.36
C ARG A 68 4.86 -3.57 -8.82
N ILE A 69 5.32 -2.33 -8.85
CA ILE A 69 6.74 -1.97 -8.95
C ILE A 69 7.28 -1.80 -7.52
N PRO A 70 8.27 -2.61 -7.10
CA PRO A 70 8.85 -2.51 -5.76
C PRO A 70 9.25 -1.09 -5.37
N ILE A 71 8.90 -0.71 -4.14
CA ILE A 71 9.20 0.64 -3.61
C ILE A 71 10.70 0.97 -3.64
N SER A 72 11.57 -0.05 -3.55
CA SER A 72 13.03 0.08 -3.59
C SER A 72 13.59 0.62 -4.91
N ILE A 73 12.81 0.54 -6.00
CA ILE A 73 13.22 1.06 -7.31
C ILE A 73 13.02 2.57 -7.39
N PHE A 74 12.09 3.11 -6.61
CA PHE A 74 11.78 4.53 -6.64
C PHE A 74 12.77 5.33 -5.80
N ASN A 75 13.28 6.41 -6.39
CA ASN A 75 14.08 7.38 -5.65
C ASN A 75 13.19 8.30 -4.80
N ILE A 76 12.95 7.92 -3.55
CA ILE A 76 12.13 8.66 -2.57
C ILE A 76 13.05 9.52 -1.69
N THR A 77 13.22 10.77 -2.08
CA THR A 77 14.03 11.75 -1.31
C THR A 77 13.17 12.67 -0.44
N LYS A 78 11.94 12.96 -0.87
CA LYS A 78 10.99 13.84 -0.20
C LYS A 78 9.56 13.51 -0.56
N ILE A 79 8.62 13.97 0.26
CA ILE A 79 7.16 13.84 0.08
C ILE A 79 6.72 14.23 -1.33
N LYS A 80 7.27 15.33 -1.87
CA LYS A 80 6.88 15.85 -3.20
C LYS A 80 7.68 15.25 -4.36
N SER A 81 8.50 14.23 -4.13
CA SER A 81 9.29 13.59 -5.19
C SER A 81 8.38 12.82 -6.15
N LYS A 82 8.76 12.79 -7.44
CA LYS A 82 8.04 11.98 -8.44
C LYS A 82 8.05 10.50 -8.08
N GLY A 83 9.17 10.01 -7.54
CA GLY A 83 9.31 8.63 -7.07
C GLY A 83 8.33 8.28 -5.95
N PHE A 84 8.15 9.17 -4.96
CA PHE A 84 7.18 8.97 -3.90
C PHE A 84 5.76 8.83 -4.44
N LYS A 85 5.33 9.77 -5.29
CA LYS A 85 3.98 9.77 -5.87
C LYS A 85 3.73 8.54 -6.75
N ALA A 86 4.73 8.11 -7.50
CA ALA A 86 4.62 6.93 -8.35
C ALA A 86 4.54 5.64 -7.52
N ALA A 87 5.41 5.48 -6.53
CA ALA A 87 5.42 4.33 -5.62
C ALA A 87 4.07 4.16 -4.91
N TRP A 88 3.55 5.25 -4.36
CA TRP A 88 2.30 5.27 -3.59
C TRP A 88 1.07 5.60 -4.43
N SER A 89 1.14 5.49 -5.75
CA SER A 89 -0.05 5.67 -6.60
C SER A 89 -0.99 4.47 -6.50
N LEU A 90 -2.30 4.70 -6.65
CA LEU A 90 -3.29 3.61 -6.67
C LEU A 90 -2.90 2.53 -7.70
N ASN A 91 -2.54 2.93 -8.91
CA ASN A 91 -2.15 2.00 -9.99
C ASN A 91 -0.94 1.11 -9.64
N ASN A 92 -0.08 1.55 -8.72
CA ASN A 92 1.07 0.77 -8.26
C ASN A 92 0.76 -0.10 -7.03
N LEU A 93 -0.37 0.10 -6.35
CA LEU A 93 -0.78 -0.70 -5.20
C LEU A 93 -1.71 -1.84 -5.64
N GLN A 94 -1.55 -3.01 -5.03
CA GLN A 94 -2.40 -4.18 -5.26
C GLN A 94 -2.51 -5.05 -4.01
N LEU A 95 -3.53 -5.90 -3.95
CA LEU A 95 -3.58 -7.00 -2.98
C LEU A 95 -2.91 -8.24 -3.55
N LEU A 96 -2.03 -8.85 -2.77
CA LEU A 96 -1.34 -10.08 -3.12
C LEU A 96 -1.41 -11.07 -1.94
N PRO A 97 -1.53 -12.39 -2.18
CA PRO A 97 -1.41 -13.38 -1.11
C PRO A 97 -0.05 -13.24 -0.41
N ALA A 98 -0.06 -13.41 0.91
CA ALA A 98 1.15 -13.25 1.73
C ALA A 98 2.28 -14.17 1.27
N SER A 99 1.96 -15.39 0.85
CA SER A 99 2.91 -16.35 0.26
C SER A 99 3.56 -15.79 -1.01
N GLU A 100 2.75 -15.34 -1.98
CA GLU A 100 3.24 -14.76 -3.24
C GLU A 100 4.05 -13.49 -2.99
N ASN A 101 3.65 -12.67 -2.01
CA ASN A 101 4.38 -11.45 -1.65
C ASN A 101 5.76 -11.75 -1.07
N LEU A 102 5.88 -12.82 -0.27
CA LEU A 102 7.15 -13.27 0.27
C LEU A 102 8.07 -13.82 -0.83
N GLU A 103 7.52 -14.57 -1.78
CA GLU A 103 8.25 -15.10 -2.94
C GLU A 103 8.71 -13.97 -3.89
N LYS A 104 7.85 -12.97 -4.10
CA LYS A 104 8.14 -11.78 -4.91
C LYS A 104 9.30 -10.96 -4.34
N SER A 105 9.32 -10.75 -3.02
CA SER A 105 10.34 -9.95 -2.33
C SER A 105 10.51 -8.56 -3.00
N ASN A 106 11.68 -8.25 -3.56
CA ASN A 106 11.99 -7.00 -4.24
C ASN A 106 12.10 -7.14 -5.77
N LYS A 107 11.58 -8.22 -6.36
CA LYS A 107 11.67 -8.47 -7.80
C LYS A 107 10.62 -7.68 -8.58
N LEU A 108 11.03 -7.11 -9.71
CA LEU A 108 10.16 -6.39 -10.66
C LEU A 108 9.19 -7.34 -11.38
N PHE A 109 9.64 -8.57 -11.63
CA PHE A 109 8.89 -9.62 -12.27
C PHE A 109 9.13 -10.92 -11.49
N CYS A 110 8.05 -11.60 -11.13
CA CYS A 110 8.06 -12.98 -10.66
C CYS A 110 7.81 -13.88 -11.86
#